data_AF-A0A7R9EB91-F1
#
_entry.id   AF-A0A7R9EB91-F1
#
_cell.length_a   1.000
_cell.length_b   1.000
_cell.length_c   1.000
_cell.angle_alpha   90.00
_cell.angle_beta   90.00
_cell.angle_gamma   90.00
#
_symmetry.space_group_name_H-M   'P 1'
#
loop_
_entity.id
_entity.type
_entity.pdbx_description
1 polymer ?
#
loop_
_entity_poly.entity_id
_entity_poly.type
_entity_poly.pdbx_seq_one_letter_code
_entity_poly.pdbx_strand_id
1 'polypeptide(L)' 'MFNAVASFLYFSAASYLGYIVNVFLWPKYIITPYYQVYPAMTATYIFGYILGAVHAYDAYINYQHIRGHH' A
#
# COMPACT_ATOMS: atom_id res chain seq x y z
N MET A 1 -14.61 11.18 -6.46
CA MET A 1 -15.09 10.29 -5.37
C MET A 1 -14.42 8.90 -5.41
N PHE A 2 -14.30 8.25 -6.58
CA PHE A 2 -13.63 6.94 -6.73
C PHE A 2 -12.15 6.93 -6.29
N ASN A 3 -11.37 7.96 -6.60
CA ASN A 3 -9.92 7.98 -6.35
C ASN A 3 -9.54 8.06 -4.85
N ALA A 4 -10.37 8.70 -4.02
CA ALA A 4 -10.17 8.75 -2.57
C ALA A 4 -10.50 7.41 -1.90
N VAL A 5 -11.57 6.74 -2.36
CA VAL A 5 -11.90 5.39 -1.88
C VAL A 5 -10.80 4.41 -2.29
N ALA A 6 -10.31 4.50 -3.52
CA ALA A 6 -9.18 3.71 -3.99
C ALA A 6 -7.92 3.91 -3.11
N SER A 7 -7.57 5.15 -2.73
CA SER A 7 -6.41 5.38 -1.86
C SER A 7 -6.60 4.78 -0.47
N PHE A 8 -7.77 4.91 0.15
CA PHE A 8 -8.07 4.23 1.41
C PHE A 8 -7.95 2.71 1.31
N LEU A 9 -8.46 2.10 0.21
CA LEU A 9 -8.31 0.66 -0.01
C LEU A 9 -6.84 0.26 -0.21
N TYR A 10 -6.05 1.04 -0.94
CA TYR A 10 -4.62 0.78 -1.13
C TYR A 10 -3.83 0.86 0.18
N PHE A 11 -4.06 1.89 0.99
CA PHE A 11 -3.44 2.01 2.32
C PHE A 11 -3.85 0.86 3.25
N SER A 12 -5.13 0.47 3.22
CA SER A 12 -5.65 -0.64 4.03
C SER A 12 -5.04 -1.98 3.61
N ALA A 13 -5.00 -2.25 2.30
CA ALA A 13 -4.42 -3.46 1.74
C ALA A 13 -2.90 -3.54 2.01
N ALA A 14 -2.17 -2.42 1.86
CA ALA A 14 -0.74 -2.36 2.14
C ALA A 14 -0.42 -2.56 3.63
N SER A 15 -1.23 -1.98 4.53
CA SER A 15 -1.10 -2.19 5.99
C SER A 15 -1.33 -3.65 6.37
N TYR A 16 -2.38 -4.28 5.80
CA TYR A 16 -2.70 -5.68 6.05
C TYR A 16 -1.61 -6.63 5.52
N LEU A 17 -1.09 -6.35 4.32
CA LEU A 17 0.05 -7.09 3.77
C LEU A 17 1.30 -6.95 4.66
N GLY A 18 1.63 -5.73 5.12
CA GLY A 18 2.77 -5.49 6.00
C GLY A 18 2.67 -6.27 7.32
N TYR A 19 1.48 -6.36 7.89
CA TYR A 19 1.22 -7.16 9.10
C TYR A 19 1.42 -8.66 8.84
N ILE A 20 0.85 -9.20 7.76
CA ILE A 20 0.99 -10.62 7.41
C ILE A 20 2.44 -10.99 7.13
N VAL A 21 3.19 -10.12 6.44
CA VAL A 21 4.60 -10.36 6.12
C VAL A 21 5.44 -10.45 7.39
N ASN A 22 5.22 -9.56 8.35
CA ASN A 22 5.94 -9.61 9.63
C ASN A 22 5.52 -10.79 10.51
N VAL A 23 4.24 -11.15 10.57
CA VAL A 23 3.76 -12.22 11.46
C VAL A 23 4.05 -13.61 10.91
N PHE A 24 3.83 -13.83 9.61
CA PHE A 24 3.93 -15.17 9.01
C PHE A 24 5.21 -15.40 8.22
N LEU A 25 5.69 -14.40 7.49
CA LEU A 25 6.85 -14.57 6.60
C LEU A 25 8.17 -14.39 7.33
N TRP A 26 8.25 -13.53 8.35
CA TRP A 26 9.46 -13.35 9.16
C TRP A 26 9.94 -14.65 9.83
N PRO A 27 9.10 -15.42 10.55
CA PRO A 27 9.55 -16.69 11.13
C PRO A 27 9.91 -17.73 10.05
N LYS A 28 9.20 -17.77 8.91
CA LYS A 28 9.53 -18.67 7.80
C LYS A 28 10.86 -18.33 7.13
N TYR A 29 11.20 -17.05 7.04
CA TYR A 29 12.48 -16.57 6.49
C TYR A 29 13.67 -17.01 7.35
N ILE A 30 13.52 -17.04 8.67
CA ILE A 30 14.56 -17.50 9.60
C ILE A 30 14.80 -19.01 9.49
N ILE A 31 13.72 -19.77 9.27
CA ILE A 31 13.77 -21.24 9.21
C ILE A 31 14.26 -21.75 7.85
N THR A 32 14.00 -21.01 6.76
CA THR A 32 14.25 -21.48 5.40
C THR A 32 15.32 -20.63 4.71
N PRO A 33 16.56 -21.14 4.50
CA PRO A 33 17.57 -20.41 3.74
C PRO A 33 17.10 -20.22 2.27
N TYR A 34 17.41 -19.06 1.67
CA TYR A 34 16.99 -18.64 0.32
C TYR A 34 15.49 -18.33 0.11
N TYR A 35 14.76 -17.94 1.15
CA TYR A 35 13.33 -17.61 1.02
C TYR A 35 13.10 -16.23 0.34
N GLN A 36 13.14 -16.22 -1.01
CA GLN A 36 12.95 -15.03 -1.86
C GLN A 36 11.56 -14.38 -1.74
N VAL A 37 10.61 -15.05 -1.11
CA VAL A 37 9.24 -14.54 -0.93
C VAL A 37 9.20 -13.36 0.05
N TYR A 38 10.11 -13.30 1.03
CA TYR A 38 10.20 -12.20 2.00
C TYR A 38 10.54 -10.84 1.35
N PRO A 39 11.63 -10.71 0.55
CA PRO A 39 11.93 -9.49 -0.18
C PRO A 39 10.85 -9.14 -1.23
N ALA A 40 10.22 -10.13 -1.86
CA ALA A 40 9.16 -9.90 -2.85
C ALA A 40 7.90 -9.30 -2.22
N MET A 41 7.43 -9.83 -1.08
CA MET A 41 6.26 -9.27 -0.41
C MET A 41 6.55 -7.92 0.26
N THR A 42 7.78 -7.71 0.76
CA THR A 42 8.18 -6.40 1.28
C THR A 42 8.15 -5.33 0.19
N ALA A 43 8.70 -5.63 -0.99
CA ALA A 43 8.57 -4.73 -2.13
C ALA A 43 7.09 -4.46 -2.48
N THR A 44 6.26 -5.50 -2.49
CA THR A 44 4.84 -5.38 -2.86
C THR A 44 4.06 -4.42 -1.95
N TYR A 45 4.21 -4.50 -0.62
CA TYR A 45 3.50 -3.56 0.25
C TYR A 45 4.07 -2.13 0.18
N ILE A 46 5.38 -1.97 -0.09
CA ILE A 46 6.00 -0.66 -0.28
C ILE A 46 5.46 -0.01 -1.55
N PHE A 47 5.41 -0.74 -2.67
CA PHE A 47 4.79 -0.26 -3.91
C PHE A 47 3.30 0.03 -3.72
N GLY A 48 2.58 -0.78 -2.93
CA GLY A 48 1.20 -0.51 -2.56
C GLY A 48 1.02 0.80 -1.79
N TYR A 49 1.92 1.13 -0.86
CA TYR A 49 1.94 2.41 -0.14
C TYR A 49 2.22 3.59 -1.08
N ILE A 50 3.19 3.45 -2.00
CA ILE A 50 3.54 4.50 -2.97
C ILE A 50 2.36 4.76 -3.90
N LEU A 51 1.75 3.71 -4.46
CA LEU A 51 0.57 3.85 -5.33
C LEU A 51 -0.61 4.45 -4.56
N GLY A 52 -0.85 4.01 -3.32
CA GLY A 52 -1.88 4.61 -2.45
C GLY A 52 -1.66 6.10 -2.20
N ALA A 53 -0.41 6.53 -2.00
CA ALA A 53 -0.05 7.93 -1.84
C ALA A 53 -0.25 8.74 -3.13
N VAL A 54 0.11 8.19 -4.30
CA VAL A 54 -0.13 8.84 -5.60
C VAL A 54 -1.63 8.99 -5.86
N HIS A 55 -2.43 7.94 -5.64
CA HIS A 55 -3.89 8.02 -5.76
C HIS A 55 -4.51 9.02 -4.78
N ALA A 56 -3.98 9.11 -3.55
CA ALA A 56 -4.40 10.11 -2.57
C ALA A 56 -4.06 11.54 -3.03
N TYR A 57 -2.87 11.75 -3.60
CA TYR A 57 -2.43 13.04 -4.12
C TYR A 57 -3.28 13.50 -5.31
N ASP A 58 -3.53 12.61 -6.27
CA ASP A 58 -4.41 12.88 -7.41
C ASP A 58 -5.85 13.17 -6.95
N ALA A 59 -6.33 12.44 -5.94
CA ALA A 59 -7.63 12.71 -5.33
C ALA A 59 -7.68 14.09 -4.64
N TYR A 60 -6.59 14.51 -3.99
CA TYR A 60 -6.49 15.79 -3.29
C TYR A 60 -6.47 16.97 -4.27
N ILE A 61 -5.70 16.88 -5.35
CA ILE A 61 -5.70 17.91 -6.41
C ILE A 61 -7.08 18.03 -7.03
N ASN A 62 -7.74 16.91 -7.34
CA ASN A 62 -9.07 16.92 -7.92
C ASN A 62 -10.11 17.49 -6.94
N TYR A 63 -9.96 17.22 -5.63
CA TYR A 63 -10.79 17.81 -4.59
C TYR A 63 -10.61 19.34 -4.49
N GLN A 64 -9.38 19.85 -4.61
CA GLN A 64 -9.12 21.29 -4.66
C GLN A 64 -9.69 21.94 -5.93
N HIS A 65 -9.59 21.27 -7.09
CA HIS A 65 -10.16 21.76 -8.36
C HIS A 65 -11.68 21.89 -8.29
N ILE A 66 -12.37 20.92 -7.70
CA ILE A 66 -13.82 20.95 -7.50
C ILE A 66 -14.21 22.06 -6.50
N ARG A 67 -13.38 22.32 -5.48
CA ARG A 67 -13.65 23.35 -4.46
C ARG A 67 -13.36 24.78 -4.94
N GLY A 68 -12.56 24.96 -6.00
CA GLY A 68 -12.29 26.26 -6.63
C GLY A 68 -13.35 26.72 -7.64
N HIS A 69 -14.33 25.87 -7.96
CA HIS A 69 -15.44 26.16 -8.88
C HIS A 69 -16.76 26.51 -8.13
N HIS A 70 -16.66 26.95 -6.87
CA HIS A 70 -17.79 27.47 -6.07
C HIS A 70 -17.46 28.88 -5.57
#